data_AF-G5F2P6-F1
#
_entry.id   AF-G5F2P6-F1
#
_cell.length_a   1.000
_cell.length_b   1.000
_cell.length_c   1.000
_cell.angle_alpha   90.00
_cell.angle_beta   90.00
_cell.angle_gamma   90.00
#
_symmetry.space_group_name_H-M   'P 1'
#
loop_
_entity.id
_entity.type
_entity.pdbx_description
1 polymer ?
#
loop_
_entity_poly.entity_id
_entity_poly.type
_entity_poly.pdbx_seq_one_letter_code
_entity_poly.pdbx_strand_id
1 'polypeptide(L)'
;MLALGMILLVVSMVAVMLCVANEKGERGYDERQTAVMGKAYKVGFILNSVLLLLAAFAVELWGDARLDPGFLMVLVLCVDCCAFATYAIWHDAYFGMRRNYLPGVVLLLVLGTVALAIELPDFMAKLAGGGKPDVGDGSLLINASWAFESLVALARVWCLRKEGHREGVEG
;
A
#
# COMPACT_ATOMS: atom_id res chain seq x y z
N MET A 1 -7.82 20.42 -3.12
CA MET A 1 -7.33 19.22 -3.83
C MET A 1 -7.18 18.02 -2.88
N LEU A 2 -6.57 18.20 -1.70
CA LEU A 2 -6.52 17.22 -0.60
C LEU A 2 -7.86 16.53 -0.28
N ALA A 3 -8.93 17.33 -0.17
CA ALA A 3 -10.26 16.80 0.12
C ALA A 3 -10.74 15.81 -0.96
N LEU A 4 -10.40 16.02 -2.23
CA LEU A 4 -10.86 15.19 -3.34
C LEU A 4 -10.07 13.87 -3.40
N GLY A 5 -8.76 13.90 -3.16
CA GLY A 5 -7.94 12.70 -3.00
C GLY A 5 -8.35 11.84 -1.80
N MET A 6 -8.59 12.49 -0.65
CA MET A 6 -9.12 11.83 0.57
C MET A 6 -10.51 11.23 0.33
N ILE A 7 -11.40 11.94 -0.35
CA ILE A 7 -12.74 11.43 -0.71
C ILE A 7 -12.61 10.21 -1.63
N LEU A 8 -11.75 10.26 -2.65
CA LEU A 8 -11.53 9.12 -3.56
C LEU A 8 -10.96 7.90 -2.82
N LEU A 9 -10.02 8.12 -1.90
CA LEU A 9 -9.45 7.07 -1.06
C LEU A 9 -10.52 6.44 -0.17
N VAL A 10 -11.30 7.25 0.55
CA VAL A 10 -12.40 6.77 1.42
C VAL A 10 -13.47 6.03 0.60
N VAL A 11 -13.90 6.59 -0.54
CA VAL A 11 -14.87 5.96 -1.43
C VAL A 11 -14.35 4.61 -1.94
N SER A 12 -13.07 4.52 -2.30
CA SER A 12 -12.47 3.26 -2.74
C SER A 12 -12.38 2.22 -1.62
N MET A 13 -12.01 2.63 -0.40
CA MET A 13 -11.98 1.74 0.78
C MET A 13 -13.38 1.24 1.11
N VAL A 14 -14.38 2.12 1.08
CA VAL A 14 -15.78 1.75 1.31
C VAL A 14 -16.29 0.83 0.19
N ALA A 15 -15.97 1.11 -1.07
CA ALA A 15 -16.35 0.24 -2.18
C ALA A 15 -15.73 -1.16 -2.03
N VAL A 16 -14.44 -1.24 -1.68
CA VAL A 16 -13.76 -2.52 -1.41
C VAL A 16 -14.38 -3.22 -0.20
N MET A 17 -14.63 -2.51 0.91
CA MET A 17 -15.29 -3.08 2.09
C MET A 17 -16.70 -3.60 1.78
N LEU A 18 -17.49 -2.87 0.98
CA LEU A 18 -18.83 -3.30 0.58
C LEU A 18 -18.78 -4.50 -0.39
N CYS A 19 -17.81 -4.54 -1.30
CA CYS A 19 -17.57 -5.69 -2.16
C CYS A 19 -17.19 -6.93 -1.34
N VAL A 20 -16.32 -6.78 -0.34
CA VAL A 20 -15.90 -7.86 0.56
C VAL A 20 -17.03 -8.28 1.51
N ALA A 21 -17.78 -7.34 2.09
CA ALA A 21 -18.86 -7.62 3.04
C ALA A 21 -20.06 -8.31 2.40
N ASN A 22 -20.32 -8.05 1.11
CA ASN A 22 -21.39 -8.71 0.36
C ASN A 22 -21.02 -10.11 -0.16
N GLU A 23 -19.81 -10.61 0.12
CA GLU A 23 -19.45 -12.00 -0.17
C GLU A 23 -20.09 -12.96 0.82
N LYS A 24 -21.32 -13.36 0.53
CA LYS A 24 -21.95 -14.52 1.15
C LYS A 24 -21.41 -15.80 0.51
N GLY A 25 -20.41 -16.39 1.13
CA GLY A 25 -19.96 -17.75 0.86
C GLY A 25 -18.98 -18.18 1.93
N GLU A 26 -19.09 -19.42 2.42
CA GLU A 26 -18.09 -20.05 3.28
C GLU A 26 -16.72 -20.05 2.58
N ARG A 27 -15.97 -18.98 2.77
CA ARG A 27 -14.57 -18.83 2.39
C ARG A 27 -13.88 -18.16 3.57
N GLY A 28 -13.93 -18.84 4.72
CA GLY A 28 -13.01 -18.52 5.80
C GLY A 28 -11.58 -18.60 5.27
N TYR A 29 -10.73 -17.66 5.67
CA TYR A 29 -9.29 -17.78 5.47
C TYR A 29 -8.87 -19.18 5.93
N ASP A 30 -8.18 -19.92 5.07
CA ASP A 30 -7.60 -21.22 5.47
C ASP A 30 -6.64 -20.96 6.66
N GLU A 31 -6.46 -21.95 7.53
CA GLU A 31 -5.54 -21.86 8.67
C GLU A 31 -4.14 -21.42 8.22
N ARG A 32 -3.74 -21.85 7.01
CA ARG A 32 -2.52 -21.39 6.34
C ARG A 32 -2.50 -19.90 6.08
N GLN A 33 -3.58 -19.33 5.53
CA GLN A 33 -3.66 -17.90 5.25
C GLN A 33 -3.69 -17.08 6.55
N THR A 34 -4.35 -17.59 7.60
CA THR A 34 -4.37 -16.97 8.94
C THR A 34 -2.97 -16.97 9.57
N ALA A 35 -2.25 -18.08 9.48
CA ALA A 35 -0.87 -18.19 9.96
C ALA A 35 0.08 -17.24 9.22
N VAL A 36 -0.11 -17.08 7.90
CA VAL A 36 0.66 -16.11 7.10
C VAL A 36 0.34 -14.67 7.51
N MET A 37 -0.93 -14.32 7.71
CA MET A 37 -1.31 -12.98 8.20
C MET A 37 -0.69 -12.68 9.57
N GLY A 38 -0.62 -13.66 10.47
CA GLY A 38 0.08 -13.52 11.75
C GLY A 38 1.59 -13.28 11.60
N LYS A 39 2.23 -13.87 10.58
CA LYS A 39 3.65 -13.59 10.26
C LYS A 39 3.82 -12.21 9.63
N ALA A 40 2.93 -11.83 8.71
CA ALA A 40 2.92 -10.50 8.09
C ALA A 40 2.80 -9.42 9.18
N TYR A 41 1.89 -9.60 10.14
CA TYR A 41 1.71 -8.68 11.27
C TYR A 41 2.98 -8.56 12.12
N LYS A 42 3.69 -9.66 12.40
CA LYS A 42 4.96 -9.61 13.14
C LYS A 42 6.02 -8.82 12.39
N VAL A 43 6.13 -9.02 11.08
CA VAL A 43 7.08 -8.27 10.23
C VAL A 43 6.76 -6.78 10.29
N GLY A 44 5.49 -6.42 10.09
CA GLY A 44 5.06 -5.03 10.15
C GLY A 44 5.31 -4.41 11.54
N PHE A 45 4.83 -5.06 12.60
CA PHE A 45 5.02 -4.57 13.97
C PHE A 45 6.50 -4.32 14.34
N ILE A 46 7.40 -5.24 13.99
CA ILE A 46 8.84 -5.07 14.26
C ILE A 46 9.40 -3.91 13.43
N LEU A 47 9.05 -3.82 12.15
CA LEU A 47 9.50 -2.76 11.27
C LEU A 47 9.01 -1.39 11.74
N ASN A 48 7.72 -1.26 12.04
CA ASN A 48 7.11 -0.07 12.62
C ASN A 48 7.82 0.36 13.92
N SER A 49 8.07 -0.58 14.83
CA SER A 49 8.75 -0.28 16.10
C SER A 49 10.16 0.28 15.89
N VAL A 50 10.92 -0.32 14.97
CA VAL A 50 12.27 0.14 14.63
C VAL A 50 12.24 1.51 13.95
N LEU A 51 11.35 1.69 12.98
CA LEU A 51 11.21 2.95 12.24
C LEU A 51 10.74 4.10 13.14
N LEU A 52 9.83 3.83 14.07
CA LEU A 52 9.37 4.82 15.04
C LEU A 52 10.51 5.26 15.97
N LEU A 53 11.34 4.31 16.43
CA LEU A 53 12.52 4.61 17.23
C LEU A 53 13.53 5.46 16.45
N LEU A 54 13.79 5.11 15.19
CA LEU A 54 14.66 5.90 14.31
C LEU A 54 14.10 7.29 14.04
N ALA A 55 12.79 7.42 13.83
CA ALA A 55 12.12 8.70 13.64
C ALA A 55 12.22 9.58 14.90
N ALA A 56 12.07 9.00 16.10
CA ALA A 56 12.26 9.71 17.36
C ALA A 56 13.70 10.22 17.50
N PHE A 57 14.71 9.37 17.24
CA PHE A 57 16.11 9.81 17.23
C PHE A 57 16.37 10.89 16.18
N ALA A 58 15.79 10.79 14.98
CA ALA A 58 15.94 11.78 13.92
C ALA A 58 15.41 13.16 14.35
N VAL A 59 14.25 13.20 15.02
CA VAL A 59 13.69 14.45 15.58
C VAL A 59 14.61 15.03 16.66
N GLU A 60 15.12 14.20 17.56
CA GLU A 60 15.99 14.63 18.65
C GLU A 60 17.37 15.12 18.15
N LEU A 61 17.95 14.46 17.15
CA LEU A 61 19.28 14.79 16.61
C LEU A 61 19.27 15.97 15.62
N TRP A 62 18.22 16.12 14.80
CA TRP A 62 18.17 17.15 13.75
C TRP A 62 17.32 18.37 14.12
N GLY A 63 16.55 18.29 15.22
CA GLY A 63 15.55 19.28 15.61
C GLY A 63 14.42 19.42 14.58
N ASP A 64 13.42 20.26 14.88
CA ASP A 64 12.27 20.56 13.99
C ASP A 64 12.67 21.24 12.65
N ALA A 65 13.96 21.47 12.39
CA ALA A 65 14.43 22.33 11.31
C ALA A 65 14.41 21.69 9.91
N ARG A 66 14.32 20.34 9.81
CA ARG A 66 14.47 19.63 8.52
C ARG A 66 13.27 18.81 8.06
N LEU A 67 12.54 18.17 8.95
CA LEU A 67 11.40 17.32 8.61
C LEU A 67 10.29 17.54 9.63
N ASP A 68 9.08 17.74 9.15
CA ASP A 68 7.90 17.84 9.99
C ASP A 68 7.67 16.50 10.74
N PRO A 69 7.47 16.50 12.06
CA PRO A 69 7.20 15.28 12.83
C PRO A 69 5.96 14.53 12.35
N GLY A 70 4.93 15.23 11.89
CA GLY A 70 3.73 14.62 11.30
C GLY A 70 4.05 13.86 10.01
N PHE A 71 4.85 14.47 9.13
CA PHE A 71 5.36 13.82 7.92
C PHE A 71 6.17 12.55 8.23
N LEU A 72 7.04 12.57 9.24
CA LEU A 72 7.79 11.39 9.66
C LEU A 72 6.87 10.26 10.12
N MET A 73 5.80 10.56 10.85
CA MET A 73 4.82 9.55 11.27
C MET A 73 4.08 8.94 10.07
N VAL A 74 3.67 9.76 9.11
CA VAL A 74 3.03 9.27 7.88
C VAL A 74 3.99 8.38 7.09
N LEU A 75 5.27 8.77 6.99
CA LEU A 75 6.30 7.97 6.33
C LEU A 75 6.48 6.60 7.01
N VAL A 76 6.57 6.57 8.35
CA VAL A 76 6.69 5.32 9.12
C VAL A 76 5.51 4.38 8.82
N LEU A 77 4.28 4.91 8.89
CA LEU A 77 3.06 4.13 8.61
C LEU A 77 3.01 3.61 7.17
N CYS A 78 3.38 4.44 6.20
CA CYS A 78 3.42 4.04 4.79
C CYS A 78 4.39 2.88 4.56
N VAL A 79 5.61 2.98 5.11
CA VAL A 79 6.64 1.93 4.95
C VAL A 79 6.21 0.63 5.63
N ASP A 80 5.63 0.71 6.82
CA ASP A 80 5.10 -0.44 7.54
C ASP A 80 3.97 -1.14 6.76
N CYS A 81 2.94 -0.38 6.36
CA CYS A 81 1.82 -0.89 5.57
C CYS A 81 2.30 -1.56 4.28
N CYS A 82 3.22 -0.93 3.54
CA CYS A 82 3.80 -1.50 2.34
C CYS A 82 4.53 -2.83 2.60
N ALA A 83 5.31 -2.92 3.68
CA ALA A 83 6.03 -4.14 4.04
C ALA A 83 5.05 -5.27 4.44
N PHE A 84 4.05 -4.95 5.27
CA PHE A 84 2.99 -5.87 5.66
C PHE A 84 2.22 -6.38 4.43
N ALA A 85 1.72 -5.47 3.60
CA ALA A 85 0.93 -5.78 2.41
C ALA A 85 1.74 -6.62 1.43
N THR A 86 2.99 -6.23 1.17
CA THR A 86 3.90 -6.98 0.29
C THR A 86 4.09 -8.41 0.79
N TYR A 87 4.38 -8.58 2.07
CA TYR A 87 4.56 -9.92 2.65
C TYR A 87 3.29 -10.77 2.51
N ALA A 88 2.13 -10.20 2.84
CA ALA A 88 0.84 -10.88 2.79
C ALA A 88 0.43 -11.27 1.35
N ILE A 89 0.68 -10.39 0.38
CA ILE A 89 0.42 -10.63 -1.04
C ILE A 89 1.29 -11.76 -1.57
N TRP A 90 2.60 -11.75 -1.27
CA TRP A 90 3.54 -12.74 -1.80
C TRP A 90 3.39 -14.13 -1.19
N HIS A 91 2.80 -14.24 0.00
CA HIS A 91 2.53 -15.52 0.67
C HIS A 91 1.07 -15.98 0.51
N ASP A 92 0.38 -15.49 -0.52
CA ASP A 92 -0.97 -15.91 -0.93
C ASP A 92 -2.03 -15.82 0.17
N ALA A 93 -1.81 -14.94 1.15
CA ALA A 93 -2.82 -14.63 2.14
C ALA A 93 -3.90 -13.72 1.55
N TYR A 94 -3.57 -12.86 0.58
CA TYR A 94 -4.51 -11.88 0.02
C TYR A 94 -5.35 -12.41 -1.16
N PHE A 95 -4.79 -13.34 -1.94
CA PHE A 95 -5.47 -13.94 -3.09
C PHE A 95 -6.02 -15.32 -2.70
N GLY A 96 -7.29 -15.39 -2.32
CA GLY A 96 -7.99 -16.67 -2.17
C GLY A 96 -7.87 -17.57 -3.41
N MET A 97 -7.85 -18.89 -3.22
CA MET A 97 -7.49 -19.86 -4.27
C MET A 97 -8.44 -19.96 -5.49
N ARG A 98 -9.49 -19.13 -5.61
CA ARG A 98 -10.54 -19.30 -6.65
C ARG A 98 -11.15 -18.01 -7.18
N ARG A 99 -10.35 -16.97 -7.48
CA ARG A 99 -10.90 -15.73 -8.03
C ARG A 99 -9.99 -15.06 -9.06
N ASN A 100 -10.63 -14.37 -10.00
CA ASN A 100 -9.94 -13.52 -10.96
C ASN A 100 -9.70 -12.14 -10.32
N TYR A 101 -8.52 -11.97 -9.72
CA TYR A 101 -8.12 -10.75 -9.01
C TYR A 101 -7.67 -9.63 -9.94
N LEU A 102 -7.39 -9.94 -11.21
CA LEU A 102 -6.82 -9.01 -12.17
C LEU A 102 -7.64 -7.72 -12.35
N PRO A 103 -8.99 -7.75 -12.51
CA PRO A 103 -9.76 -6.53 -12.70
C PRO A 103 -9.70 -5.59 -11.49
N GLY A 104 -9.76 -6.15 -10.27
CA GLY A 104 -9.68 -5.36 -9.03
C GLY A 104 -8.29 -4.74 -8.83
N VAL A 105 -7.24 -5.52 -9.06
CA VAL A 105 -5.84 -5.03 -8.96
C VAL A 105 -5.55 -3.96 -10.01
N VAL A 106 -6.03 -4.13 -11.25
CA VAL A 106 -5.88 -3.12 -12.31
C VAL A 106 -6.65 -1.85 -11.95
N LEU A 107 -7.88 -1.97 -11.42
CA LEU A 107 -8.64 -0.81 -10.96
C LEU A 107 -7.89 -0.02 -9.88
N LEU A 108 -7.36 -0.71 -8.86
CA LEU A 108 -6.59 -0.08 -7.78
C LEU A 108 -5.33 0.63 -8.34
N LEU A 109 -4.63 -0.01 -9.27
CA LEU A 109 -3.46 0.61 -9.93
C LEU A 109 -3.85 1.86 -10.72
N VAL A 110 -4.96 1.84 -11.45
CA VAL A 110 -5.44 3.01 -12.22
C VAL A 110 -5.80 4.15 -11.26
N LEU A 111 -6.49 3.87 -10.15
CA LEU A 111 -6.83 4.89 -9.16
C LEU A 111 -5.58 5.50 -8.52
N GLY A 112 -4.62 4.66 -8.10
CA GLY A 112 -3.36 5.13 -7.50
C GLY A 112 -2.52 5.96 -8.48
N THR A 113 -2.43 5.55 -9.75
CA THR A 113 -1.70 6.30 -10.78
C THR A 113 -2.37 7.63 -11.14
N VAL A 114 -3.71 7.69 -11.19
CA VAL A 114 -4.44 8.95 -11.39
C VAL A 114 -4.23 9.89 -10.19
N ALA A 115 -4.31 9.38 -8.96
CA ALA A 115 -4.05 10.18 -7.76
C ALA A 115 -2.63 10.78 -7.77
N LEU A 116 -1.63 9.98 -8.11
CA LEU A 116 -0.25 10.46 -8.27
C LEU A 116 -0.12 11.50 -9.40
N ALA A 117 -0.73 11.26 -10.56
CA ALA A 117 -0.64 12.17 -11.70
C ALA A 117 -1.23 13.56 -11.40
N ILE A 118 -2.17 13.66 -10.47
CA ILE A 118 -2.76 14.93 -10.02
C ILE A 118 -1.81 15.70 -9.08
N GLU A 119 -1.12 15.00 -8.17
CA GLU A 119 -0.29 15.65 -7.13
C GLU A 119 1.17 15.87 -7.56
N LEU A 120 1.70 15.01 -8.44
CA LEU A 120 3.10 15.05 -8.87
C LEU A 120 3.52 16.37 -9.55
N PRO A 121 2.71 17.00 -10.42
CA PRO A 121 3.12 18.24 -11.09
C PRO A 121 3.33 19.41 -10.12
N ASP A 122 2.46 19.57 -9.12
CA ASP A 122 2.57 20.63 -8.11
C ASP A 122 3.82 20.41 -7.24
N PHE A 123 4.07 19.16 -6.85
CA PHE A 123 5.27 18.78 -6.11
C PHE A 123 6.56 19.08 -6.90
N MET A 124 6.60 18.69 -8.19
CA MET A 124 7.76 18.93 -9.06
C MET A 124 7.98 20.42 -9.34
N ALA A 125 6.91 21.21 -9.47
CA ALA A 125 7.01 22.66 -9.63
C ALA A 125 7.61 23.34 -8.38
N LYS A 126 7.22 22.91 -7.18
CA LYS A 126 7.77 23.41 -5.90
C LYS A 126 9.24 23.03 -5.72
N LEU A 127 9.62 21.81 -6.10
CA LEU A 127 11.01 21.35 -6.12
C LEU A 127 11.88 22.17 -7.09
N ALA A 128 11.38 22.39 -8.32
CA ALA A 128 12.10 23.16 -9.34
C ALA A 128 12.24 24.65 -8.99
N GLY A 129 11.27 25.21 -8.26
CA GLY A 129 11.29 26.60 -7.79
C GLY A 129 12.25 26.88 -6.63
N GLY A 130 13.00 25.88 -6.14
CA GLY A 130 13.90 26.04 -5.00
C GLY A 130 13.20 26.26 -3.65
N GLY A 131 11.87 26.12 -3.62
CA GLY A 131 11.11 26.14 -2.37
C GLY A 131 11.42 24.90 -1.54
N LYS A 132 11.29 24.99 -0.21
CA LYS A 132 11.20 23.77 0.61
C LYS A 132 9.97 23.01 0.13
N PRO A 133 10.10 21.76 -0.37
CA PRO A 133 8.95 20.98 -0.73
C PRO A 133 8.09 20.83 0.52
N ASP A 134 6.90 21.43 0.49
CA ASP A 134 5.92 21.25 1.55
C ASP A 134 5.36 19.83 1.40
N VAL A 135 5.95 18.91 2.15
CA VAL A 135 5.49 17.53 2.24
C VAL A 135 4.38 17.36 3.28
N GLY A 136 3.88 18.50 3.81
CA GLY A 136 3.19 18.66 5.09
C GLY A 136 1.88 17.90 5.31
N ASP A 137 1.25 17.39 4.25
CA ASP A 137 0.03 16.57 4.41
C ASP A 137 0.29 15.07 4.19
N GLY A 138 1.48 14.68 3.75
CA GLY A 138 1.83 13.27 3.49
C GLY A 138 1.02 12.59 2.37
N SER A 139 0.12 13.31 1.68
CA SER A 139 -0.78 12.76 0.65
C SER A 139 -0.01 12.08 -0.49
N LEU A 140 1.09 12.69 -0.93
CA LEU A 140 1.93 12.15 -1.99
C LEU A 140 2.56 10.82 -1.59
N LEU A 141 3.01 10.69 -0.33
CA LEU A 141 3.54 9.42 0.19
C LEU A 141 2.46 8.34 0.26
N ILE A 142 1.26 8.69 0.72
CA ILE A 142 0.13 7.76 0.81
C ILE A 142 -0.24 7.25 -0.59
N ASN A 143 -0.37 8.17 -1.56
CA ASN A 143 -0.68 7.82 -2.94
C ASN A 143 0.43 6.99 -3.59
N ALA A 144 1.70 7.30 -3.29
CA ALA A 144 2.84 6.53 -3.77
C ALA A 144 2.85 5.10 -3.19
N SER A 145 2.55 4.97 -1.90
CA SER A 145 2.46 3.68 -1.20
C SER A 145 1.35 2.81 -1.78
N TRP A 146 0.19 3.41 -2.05
CA TRP A 146 -0.93 2.71 -2.67
C TRP A 146 -0.63 2.26 -4.11
N ALA A 147 0.01 3.11 -4.92
CA ALA A 147 0.45 2.72 -6.26
C ALA A 147 1.48 1.58 -6.21
N PHE A 148 2.41 1.63 -5.25
CA PHE A 148 3.40 0.57 -5.02
C PHE A 148 2.72 -0.76 -4.65
N GLU A 149 1.80 -0.77 -3.69
CA GLU A 149 1.06 -1.98 -3.29
C GLU A 149 0.27 -2.58 -4.45
N SER A 150 -0.32 -1.73 -5.29
CA SER A 150 -1.04 -2.16 -6.49
C SER A 150 -0.12 -2.80 -7.53
N LEU A 151 1.11 -2.29 -7.70
CA LEU A 151 2.13 -2.90 -8.55
C LEU A 151 2.62 -4.24 -8.02
N VAL A 152 2.82 -4.35 -6.69
CA VAL A 152 3.19 -5.62 -6.03
C VAL A 152 2.10 -6.67 -6.23
N ALA A 153 0.84 -6.28 -6.02
CA ALA A 153 -0.31 -7.14 -6.28
C ALA A 153 -0.36 -7.59 -7.75
N LEU A 154 -0.13 -6.67 -8.70
CA LEU A 154 -0.13 -6.99 -10.13
C LEU A 154 0.99 -7.97 -10.50
N ALA A 155 2.20 -7.74 -9.97
CA ALA A 155 3.34 -8.62 -10.17
C ALA A 155 3.05 -10.04 -9.69
N ARG A 156 2.44 -10.19 -8.50
CA ARG A 156 2.07 -11.51 -7.98
C ARG A 156 0.98 -12.18 -8.82
N VAL A 157 -0.06 -11.44 -9.24
CA VAL A 157 -1.10 -12.00 -10.14
C VAL A 157 -0.50 -12.47 -11.47
N TRP A 158 0.47 -11.73 -12.00
CA TRP A 158 1.18 -12.13 -13.22
C TRP A 158 2.03 -13.39 -13.02
N CYS A 159 2.75 -13.51 -11.90
CA CYS A 159 3.47 -14.73 -11.52
C CYS A 159 2.54 -15.94 -11.40
N LEU A 160 1.41 -15.81 -10.67
CA LEU A 160 0.43 -16.89 -10.49
C LEU A 160 -0.15 -17.38 -11.83
N ARG A 161 -0.41 -16.48 -12.78
CA ARG A 161 -0.84 -16.85 -14.13
C ARG A 161 0.21 -17.66 -14.88
N LYS A 162 1.49 -17.29 -14.75
CA LYS A 162 2.61 -18.00 -15.39
C LYS A 162 2.81 -19.39 -14.80
N GLU A 163 2.65 -19.53 -13.48
CA GLU A 163 2.71 -20.81 -12.76
C GLU A 163 1.57 -21.74 -13.21
N GLY A 164 0.31 -21.26 -13.21
CA GLY A 164 -0.83 -22.06 -13.68
C GLY A 164 -0.78 -22.44 -15.17
N HIS A 165 -0.19 -21.60 -16.02
CA HIS A 165 0.05 -21.94 -17.43
C HIS A 165 1.10 -23.04 -17.62
N ARG A 166 2.07 -23.17 -16.70
CA ARG A 166 3.08 -24.24 -16.76
C ARG A 166 2.48 -25.59 -16.37
N GLU A 167 1.71 -25.62 -15.29
CA GLU A 167 1.06 -26.85 -14.82
C GLU A 167 0.05 -27.41 -15.82
N GLY A 168 -0.64 -26.56 -16.59
CA GLY A 168 -1.58 -26.99 -17.64
C GLY A 168 -0.94 -27.43 -18.96
N VAL A 169 0.37 -27.26 -19.15
CA VAL A 169 1.11 -27.73 -20.34
C VAL A 169 1.86 -29.04 -20.04
N GLU A 170 2.16 -29.32 -18.78
CA GLU A 170 2.87 -30.54 -18.34
C GLU A 170 1.94 -31.67 -17.86
N GLY A 171 0.63 -31.44 -17.73
CA GLY A 171 -0.39 -32.45 -17.38
C GLY A 171 -1.22 -32.93 -18.55
#